data_AF-X1SV87-F1
#
_entry.id   AF-X1SV87-F1
#
_cell.length_a   1.000
_cell.length_b   1.000
_cell.length_c   1.000
_cell.angle_alpha   90.00
_cell.angle_beta   90.00
_cell.angle_gamma   90.00
#
_symmetry.space_group_name_H-M   'P 1'
#
loop_
_entity.id
_entity.type
_entity.pdbx_description
1 polymer ?
#
loop_
_entity_poly.entity_id
_entity_poly.type
_entity_poly.pdbx_seq_one_letter_code
_entity_poly.pdbx_strand_id
1 'polypeptide(L)'
;LLGIVIGSISAYFGGWIDELLMRITDIFLSFPFLVAAMVLTTVLGRGLDKVMIALISFGWMGYARLIRGSILSAKEETYIMAA
;
A
#
# COMPACT_ATOMS: atom_id res chain seq x y z
N LEU A 1 -4.17 -6.75 4.88
CA LEU A 1 -4.79 -5.85 5.89
C LEU A 1 -4.24 -4.43 5.81
N LEU A 2 -2.94 -4.20 5.99
CA LEU A 2 -2.34 -2.86 5.91
C LEU A 2 -2.71 -2.11 4.62
N GLY A 3 -2.52 -2.74 3.46
CA GLY A 3 -2.88 -2.13 2.18
C GLY A 3 -4.37 -1.81 2.07
N ILE A 4 -5.25 -2.67 2.61
CA ILE A 4 -6.70 -2.42 2.62
C ILE A 4 -7.00 -1.17 3.44
N VAL A 5 -6.47 -1.08 4.67
CA VAL A 5 -6.69 0.08 5.55
C VAL A 5 -6.18 1.36 4.90
N ILE A 6 -4.95 1.34 4.39
CA ILE A 6 -4.33 2.52 3.76
C ILE A 6 -5.11 2.92 2.51
N GLY A 7 -5.38 1.99 1.59
CA GLY A 7 -6.11 2.26 0.36
C GLY A 7 -7.52 2.78 0.61
N SER A 8 -8.24 2.21 1.59
CA SER A 8 -9.57 2.67 1.98
C SER A 8 -9.57 4.07 2.58
N ILE A 9 -8.64 4.38 3.50
CA ILE A 9 -8.53 5.73 4.08
C ILE A 9 -8.18 6.75 2.99
N SER A 10 -7.22 6.42 2.13
CA SER A 10 -6.81 7.25 0.99
C SER A 10 -8.00 7.62 0.11
N ALA A 11 -8.74 6.61 -0.36
CA ALA A 11 -9.87 6.82 -1.28
C ALA A 11 -11.09 7.48 -0.63
N TYR A 12 -11.35 7.19 0.66
CA TYR A 12 -12.52 7.73 1.36
C TYR A 12 -12.38 9.23 1.63
N PHE A 13 -11.25 9.65 2.21
CA PHE A 13 -11.04 11.05 2.57
C PHE A 13 -10.56 11.91 1.39
N GLY A 14 -9.77 11.35 0.47
CA GLY A 14 -9.21 12.09 -0.65
C GLY A 14 -8.26 13.22 -0.23
N GLY A 15 -8.00 14.14 -1.15
CA GLY A 15 -7.25 15.39 -0.90
C GLY A 15 -5.83 15.15 -0.36
N TRP A 16 -5.46 15.89 0.68
CA TRP A 16 -4.10 15.84 1.23
C TRP A 16 -3.78 14.53 1.96
N ILE A 17 -4.79 13.85 2.54
CA ILE A 17 -4.61 12.55 3.21
C ILE A 17 -4.23 11.51 2.16
N ASP A 18 -4.92 11.54 1.03
CA ASP A 18 -4.65 10.66 -0.10
C ASP A 18 -3.25 10.88 -0.65
N GLU A 19 -2.88 12.14 -0.92
CA GLU A 19 -1.53 12.48 -1.38
C GLU A 19 -0.46 12.00 -0.39
N LEU A 20 -0.63 12.24 0.91
CA LEU A 20 0.35 11.84 1.92
C LEU A 20 0.53 10.31 1.98
N LEU A 21 -0.58 9.56 2.03
CA LEU A 21 -0.54 8.10 2.11
C LEU A 21 0.00 7.47 0.82
N MET A 22 -0.39 8.01 -0.34
CA MET A 22 0.14 7.57 -1.63
C MET A 22 1.62 7.94 -1.76
N ARG A 23 2.05 9.10 -1.25
CA ARG A 23 3.47 9.48 -1.24
C ARG A 23 4.32 8.50 -0.44
N ILE A 24 3.86 8.08 0.74
CA ILE A 24 4.53 7.05 1.54
C ILE A 24 4.60 5.74 0.75
N THR A 25 3.49 5.33 0.15
CA THR A 25 3.43 4.12 -0.68
C THR A 25 4.43 4.18 -1.85
N ASP A 26 4.52 5.33 -2.52
CA ASP A 26 5.38 5.56 -3.67
C ASP A 26 6.87 5.56 -3.29
N ILE A 27 7.21 6.13 -2.13
CA ILE A 27 8.57 6.08 -1.57
C ILE A 27 8.98 4.62 -1.36
N PHE A 28 8.12 3.79 -0.74
CA PHE A 28 8.46 2.38 -0.54
C PHE A 28 8.54 1.61 -1.86
N LEU A 29 7.68 1.91 -2.86
CA LEU A 29 7.71 1.27 -4.18
C LEU A 29 8.94 1.66 -5.01
N SER A 30 9.57 2.78 -4.69
CA SER A 30 10.80 3.22 -5.34
C SER A 30 11.99 2.31 -5.01
N PHE A 31 11.89 1.51 -3.95
CA PHE A 31 12.89 0.49 -3.62
C PHE A 31 12.58 -0.83 -4.35
N PRO A 32 13.57 -1.45 -5.03
CA PRO A 32 13.36 -2.76 -5.63
C PRO A 32 12.98 -3.80 -4.57
N PHE A 33 11.80 -4.40 -4.68
CA PHE A 33 11.18 -5.23 -3.63
C PHE A 33 12.11 -6.32 -3.09
N LEU A 34 12.70 -7.14 -3.98
CA LEU A 34 13.58 -8.23 -3.57
C LEU A 34 14.86 -7.71 -2.92
N VAL A 35 15.43 -6.61 -3.42
CA VAL A 35 16.64 -6.00 -2.85
C VAL A 35 16.35 -5.48 -1.45
N ALA A 36 15.24 -4.76 -1.26
CA ALA A 36 14.83 -4.25 0.04
C ALA A 36 14.57 -5.38 1.04
N ALA A 37 13.91 -6.46 0.61
CA ALA A 37 13.68 -7.64 1.45
C ALA A 37 15.00 -8.35 1.84
N MET A 38 15.95 -8.48 0.91
CA MET A 38 17.27 -9.05 1.20
C MET A 38 18.06 -8.20 2.19
N VAL A 39 18.11 -6.88 1.99
CA VAL A 39 18.80 -5.97 2.91
C VAL A 39 18.15 -5.99 4.30
N LEU A 40 16.82 -6.02 4.37
CA LEU A 40 16.14 -6.03 5.65
C LEU A 40 16.34 -7.36 6.40
N THR A 41 16.37 -8.50 5.70
CA THR A 41 16.66 -9.79 6.32
C THR A 41 18.11 -9.91 6.79
N THR A 42 19.08 -9.33 6.09
CA THR A 42 20.48 -9.32 6.58
C THR A 42 20.63 -8.50 7.85
N VAL A 43 19.89 -7.40 7.99
CA VAL A 43 19.87 -6.57 9.20
C VAL A 43 19.13 -7.27 10.36
N LEU A 44 18.01 -7.93 10.07
CA LEU A 44 17.17 -8.60 11.08
C LEU A 44 17.73 -9.95 11.55
N GLY A 45 18.63 -10.57 10.78
CA GLY A 45 19.22 -11.87 11.06
C GLY A 45 18.50 -13.04 10.38
N ARG A 46 18.86 -14.27 10.77
CA ARG A 46 18.34 -15.50 10.16
C ARG A 46 17.04 -15.94 10.84
N GLY A 47 16.10 -16.45 10.05
CA GLY A 47 14.83 -17.00 10.54
C GLY A 47 13.67 -16.73 9.59
N LEU A 48 12.70 -17.65 9.54
CA LEU A 48 11.51 -17.48 8.72
C LEU A 48 10.69 -16.27 9.16
N ASP A 49 10.66 -15.99 10.48
CA ASP A 49 10.02 -14.80 11.05
C ASP A 49 10.60 -13.50 10.49
N LYS A 50 11.93 -13.42 10.34
CA LYS A 50 12.60 -12.24 9.78
C LYS A 50 12.29 -12.04 8.31
N VAL A 51 12.26 -13.14 7.55
CA VAL A 51 11.86 -13.12 6.14
C VAL A 51 10.40 -12.66 6.00
N MET A 52 9.51 -13.19 6.84
CA MET A 52 8.10 -12.78 6.84
C MET A 52 7.94 -11.29 7.16
N ILE A 53 8.62 -10.77 8.18
CA ILE A 53 8.60 -9.34 8.53
C ILE A 53 9.08 -8.50 7.34
N ALA A 54 10.19 -8.90 6.71
CA ALA A 54 10.72 -8.19 5.56
C ALA A 54 9.73 -8.15 4.39
N LEU A 55 9.14 -9.29 4.05
CA LEU A 55 8.15 -9.36 2.96
C LEU A 55 6.88 -8.56 3.28
N ILE A 56 6.36 -8.63 4.52
CA ILE A 56 5.15 -7.90 4.91
C ILE A 56 5.39 -6.38 4.88
N SER A 57 6.58 -5.92 5.28
CA SER A 57 6.92 -4.49 5.33
C SER A 57 6.88 -3.79 3.95
N PHE A 58 7.11 -4.53 2.87
CA PHE A 58 7.02 -4.02 1.49
C PHE A 58 5.81 -4.60 0.71
N GLY A 59 5.19 -5.69 1.16
CA GLY A 59 4.14 -6.36 0.38
C GLY A 59 2.80 -5.63 0.34
N TRP A 60 2.56 -4.67 1.24
CA TRP A 60 1.25 -4.02 1.40
C TRP A 60 0.94 -2.95 0.33
N MET A 61 1.97 -2.41 -0.34
CA MET A 61 1.86 -1.24 -1.22
C MET A 61 0.96 -1.49 -2.43
N GLY A 62 1.12 -2.63 -3.09
CA GLY A 62 0.31 -3.01 -4.25
C GLY A 62 -1.18 -3.14 -3.89
N TYR A 63 -1.46 -3.75 -2.73
CA TYR A 63 -2.83 -3.85 -2.21
C TYR A 63 -3.43 -2.48 -1.89
N ALA A 64 -2.63 -1.53 -1.38
CA ALA A 64 -3.10 -0.17 -1.11
C ALA A 64 -3.60 0.53 -2.38
N ARG A 65 -2.81 0.48 -3.45
CA ARG A 65 -3.19 1.06 -4.75
C ARG A 65 -4.40 0.36 -5.37
N LEU A 66 -4.45 -0.97 -5.28
CA LEU A 66 -5.58 -1.75 -5.81
C LEU A 66 -6.89 -1.38 -5.12
N ILE A 67 -6.92 -1.39 -3.78
CA ILE A 67 -8.12 -1.06 -3.00
C ILE A 67 -8.53 0.40 -3.19
N ARG A 68 -7.56 1.32 -3.23
CA ARG A 68 -7.82 2.74 -3.54
C ARG A 68 -8.52 2.87 -4.89
N GLY A 69 -7.99 2.20 -5.93
CA GLY A 69 -8.59 2.20 -7.26
C GLY A 69 -10.01 1.63 -7.28
N SER A 70 -10.24 0.50 -6.61
CA SER A 70 -11.57 -0.11 -6.51
C SER A 70 -12.60 0.81 -5.84
N ILE A 71 -12.22 1.51 -4.76
CA ILE A 71 -13.13 2.41 -4.04
C ILE A 71 -13.42 3.67 -4.84
N LEU A 72 -12.41 4.27 -5.48
CA LEU A 72 -12.62 5.43 -6.35
C LEU A 72 -13.56 5.09 -7.53
N SER A 73 -13.35 3.92 -8.17
CA SER A 73 -14.22 3.42 -9.24
C SER A 73 -15.66 3.25 -8.77
N ALA A 74 -15.88 2.63 -7.60
CA ALA A 74 -17.22 2.47 -7.05
C ALA A 74 -17.90 3.80 -6.72
N LYS A 75 -17.10 4.80 -6.27
CA LYS A 75 -17.58 6.14 -5.98
C LYS A 75 -18.03 6.85 -7.27
N GLU A 76 -17.24 6.78 -8.34
CA GLU A 76 -17.59 7.32 -9.66
C GLU A 76 -18.86 6.70 -10.24
N GLU A 77 -19.00 5.36 -10.19
CA GLU A 77 -20.23 4.68 -10.64
C GLU A 77 -21.47 5.17 -9.89
N THR A 78 -21.35 5.35 -8.56
CA THR A 78 -22.46 5.85 -7.73
C THR A 78 -22.83 7.29 -8.11
N TYR A 79 -21.85 8.15 -8.39
CA TYR A 79 -22.12 9.52 -8.86
C TYR A 79 -22.81 9.54 -10.23
N ILE A 80 -22.43 8.67 -11.15
CA ILE A 80 -23.05 8.58 -12.50
C ILE A 80 -24.51 8.12 -12.39
N MET A 81 -24.81 7.13 -11.55
CA MET A 81 -26.17 6.62 -11.39
C MET A 81 -27.12 7.59 -10.66
N ALA A 82 -26.58 8.55 -9.89
CA ALA A 82 -27.37 9.50 -9.11
C ALA A 82 -27.70 10.80 -9.86
N ALA A 83 -27.13 11.01 -11.05
CA ALA A 83 -27.35 12.18 -11.91
C ALA A 83 -28.41 11.89 -12.99
#